data_AF-A0A5B7Y3A7-F1
#
_entry.id   AF-A0A5B7Y3A7-F1
#
_cell.length_a   1.000
_cell.length_b   1.000
_cell.length_c   1.000
_cell.angle_alpha   90.00
_cell.angle_beta   90.00
_cell.angle_gamma   90.00
#
_symmetry.space_group_name_H-M   'P 1'
#
loop_
_entity.id
_entity.type
_entity.pdbx_description
1 polymer ?
#
loop_
_entity_poly.entity_id
_entity_poly.type
_entity_poly.pdbx_seq_one_letter_code
_entity_poly.pdbx_strand_id
1 'polypeptide(L)'
;MINYYQTHDESLAEVAGKYNVLACQISVWRKTLIRDGYSSLEPHPKGRSTKTKRSKKQIRQLEKQSEIERLRSEIAQKNQEFYDTKLENDILKNQ
;
A
#
# COMPACT_ATOMS: atom_id res chain seq x y z
N MET A 1 -11.66 -11.99 -1.97
CA MET A 1 -12.49 -12.91 -1.17
C MET A 1 -12.89 -12.30 0.17
N ILE A 2 -11.95 -11.97 1.06
CA ILE A 2 -12.30 -11.41 2.38
C ILE A 2 -12.95 -10.02 2.26
N ASN A 3 -12.49 -9.19 1.31
CA ASN A 3 -13.16 -7.90 1.01
C ASN A 3 -14.60 -8.10 0.54
N TYR A 4 -14.85 -9.17 -0.23
CA TYR A 4 -16.20 -9.51 -0.69
C TYR A 4 -17.10 -9.88 0.50
N TYR A 5 -16.61 -10.73 1.41
CA TYR A 5 -17.31 -11.06 2.65
C TYR A 5 -17.52 -9.87 3.60
N GLN A 6 -16.67 -8.84 3.56
CA GLN A 6 -16.86 -7.63 4.38
C GLN A 6 -17.92 -6.69 3.81
N THR A 7 -18.06 -6.64 2.48
CA THR A 7 -18.99 -5.72 1.80
C THR A 7 -20.33 -6.35 1.49
N HIS A 8 -20.44 -7.68 1.55
CA HIS A 8 -21.66 -8.43 1.27
C HIS A 8 -22.14 -9.11 2.56
N ASP A 9 -23.42 -8.95 2.87
CA ASP A 9 -24.08 -9.53 4.05
C ASP A 9 -24.42 -11.02 3.82
N GLU A 10 -23.53 -11.74 3.14
CA GLU A 10 -23.67 -13.15 2.82
C GLU A 10 -23.12 -14.02 3.96
N SER A 11 -23.75 -15.17 4.18
CA SER A 11 -23.30 -16.11 5.20
C SER A 11 -21.94 -16.73 4.83
N LEU A 12 -21.21 -17.14 5.86
CA LEU A 12 -19.90 -17.80 5.70
C LEU A 12 -19.96 -19.03 4.78
N ALA A 13 -21.09 -19.75 4.79
CA ALA A 13 -21.33 -20.95 3.99
C ALA A 13 -21.55 -20.62 2.50
N GLU A 14 -22.26 -19.54 2.20
CA GLU A 14 -22.49 -19.09 0.82
C GLU A 14 -21.19 -18.63 0.16
N VAL A 15 -20.40 -17.83 0.88
CA VAL A 15 -19.07 -17.41 0.41
C VAL A 15 -18.12 -18.60 0.27
N ALA A 16 -18.15 -19.55 1.21
CA ALA A 16 -17.40 -20.80 1.11
C ALA A 16 -17.75 -21.60 -0.15
N GLY A 17 -19.05 -21.75 -0.44
CA GLY A 17 -19.54 -22.43 -1.64
C GLY A 17 -19.12 -21.72 -2.94
N LYS A 18 -19.28 -20.40 -3.00
CA LYS A 18 -18.95 -19.58 -4.18
C LYS A 18 -17.48 -19.65 -4.57
N TYR A 19 -16.60 -19.70 -3.58
CA TYR A 19 -15.14 -19.68 -3.78
C TYR A 19 -14.49 -21.06 -3.60
N ASN A 20 -15.28 -22.11 -3.37
CA ASN A 20 -14.82 -23.48 -3.13
C ASN A 20 -13.73 -23.58 -2.05
N VAL A 21 -13.95 -22.91 -0.91
CA VAL A 21 -13.06 -23.00 0.26
C VAL A 21 -13.83 -23.46 1.48
N LEU A 22 -13.12 -23.89 2.51
CA LEU A 22 -13.74 -24.25 3.78
C LEU A 22 -14.14 -22.97 4.54
N ALA A 23 -15.34 -22.97 5.11
CA ALA A 23 -15.83 -21.90 5.98
C ALA A 23 -14.85 -21.61 7.14
N CYS A 24 -14.19 -22.65 7.67
CA CYS A 24 -13.14 -22.52 8.68
C CYS A 24 -11.95 -21.67 8.21
N GLN A 25 -11.55 -21.77 6.93
CA GLN A 25 -10.44 -20.97 6.38
C GLN A 25 -10.81 -19.49 6.34
N ILE A 26 -12.05 -19.17 5.94
CA ILE A 26 -12.58 -17.80 5.93
C ILE A 26 -12.56 -17.22 7.35
N SER A 27 -12.97 -18.01 8.35
CA SER A 27 -12.95 -17.61 9.76
C SER A 27 -11.55 -17.32 10.27
N VAL A 28 -10.57 -18.15 9.91
CA VAL A 28 -9.15 -17.92 10.25
C VAL A 28 -8.66 -16.63 9.61
N TRP A 29 -8.92 -16.43 8.31
CA TRP A 29 -8.50 -15.21 7.63
C TRP A 29 -9.16 -13.95 8.19
N ARG A 30 -10.43 -14.01 8.58
CA ARG A 30 -11.11 -12.89 9.25
C ARG A 30 -10.40 -12.52 10.54
N LYS A 31 -10.05 -13.51 11.38
CA LYS A 31 -9.32 -13.28 12.63
C LYS A 31 -7.94 -12.68 12.38
N THR A 32 -7.20 -13.22 11.41
CA THR A 32 -5.87 -12.71 11.04
C THR A 32 -5.94 -11.27 10.51
N LEU A 33 -6.95 -10.95 9.69
CA LEU A 33 -7.15 -9.59 9.17
C LEU A 33 -7.45 -8.59 10.28
N ILE A 34 -8.30 -8.95 11.25
CA ILE A 34 -8.63 -8.09 12.40
C ILE A 34 -7.40 -7.87 13.28
N ARG A 35 -6.57 -8.91 13.47
CA ARG A 35 -5.42 -8.85 14.37
C ARG A 35 -4.23 -8.10 13.76
N ASP A 36 -3.89 -8.41 12.51
CA ASP A 36 -2.60 -8.04 11.92
C ASP A 36 -2.74 -7.27 10.60
N GLY A 37 -3.97 -7.00 10.13
CA GLY A 37 -4.23 -6.27 8.89
C GLY A 37 -3.98 -7.09 7.62
N TYR A 38 -4.03 -6.40 6.46
CA TYR A 38 -3.95 -7.04 5.14
C TYR A 38 -2.58 -7.68 4.85
N SER A 39 -1.50 -7.11 5.39
CA SER A 39 -0.12 -7.62 5.23
C SER A 39 0.05 -9.06 5.73
N SER A 40 -0.83 -9.51 6.62
CA SER A 40 -0.76 -10.86 7.20
C SER A 40 -1.55 -11.90 6.42
N LEU A 41 -2.32 -11.47 5.42
CA LEU A 41 -2.94 -12.36 4.44
C LEU A 41 -2.03 -12.57 3.23
N GLU A 42 -0.98 -11.76 3.07
CA GLU A 42 -0.03 -11.91 1.99
C GLU A 42 0.78 -13.21 2.13
N PRO A 43 1.10 -13.89 1.02
CA PRO A 43 1.95 -15.07 1.04
C PRO A 43 3.32 -14.74 1.66
N HIS A 44 3.52 -15.12 2.91
CA HIS A 44 4.82 -15.00 3.54
C HIS A 44 5.71 -16.17 3.10
N PRO A 45 6.97 -15.89 2.71
CA PRO A 45 7.92 -16.95 2.41
C PRO A 45 8.05 -17.86 3.64
N LYS A 46 7.69 -19.14 3.48
CA LYS A 46 7.78 -20.12 4.56
C LYS A 46 9.25 -20.39 4.87
N GLY A 47 9.60 -20.35 6.14
CA GLY A 47 10.94 -20.67 6.64
C GLY A 47 11.65 -19.49 7.28
N ARG A 48 12.91 -19.72 7.66
CA ARG A 48 13.75 -18.67 8.25
C ARG A 48 14.13 -17.68 7.16
N SER A 49 13.82 -16.40 7.37
CA SER A 49 14.36 -15.33 6.53
C SER A 49 15.87 -15.52 6.42
N THR A 50 16.36 -15.67 5.18
CA THR A 50 17.79 -15.79 4.92
C THR A 50 18.45 -14.50 5.41
N LYS A 51 19.29 -14.60 6.44
CA LYS A 51 20.11 -13.48 6.96
C LYS A 51 21.26 -13.13 5.98
N THR A 52 20.98 -13.15 4.68
CA THR A 52 21.94 -12.74 3.66
C THR A 52 22.07 -11.23 3.71
N LYS A 53 23.31 -10.74 3.86
CA LYS A 53 23.61 -9.31 3.71
C LYS A 53 23.12 -8.86 2.32
N ARG A 54 22.49 -7.68 2.25
CA ARG A 54 22.08 -7.10 0.97
C ARG A 54 23.30 -6.98 0.05
N SER A 55 23.14 -7.35 -1.21
CA SER A 55 24.20 -7.18 -2.20
C SER A 55 24.45 -5.69 -2.46
N LYS A 56 25.68 -5.32 -2.89
CA LYS A 56 26.00 -3.94 -3.29
C LYS A 56 25.02 -3.38 -4.34
N LYS A 57 24.50 -4.24 -5.23
CA LYS A 57 23.51 -3.86 -6.25
C LYS A 57 22.18 -3.46 -5.63
N GLN A 58 21.69 -4.19 -4.63
CA GLN A 58 20.45 -3.87 -3.91
C GLN A 58 20.58 -2.57 -3.12
N ILE A 59 21.73 -2.34 -2.47
CA ILE A 59 21.97 -1.09 -1.72
C ILE A 59 21.92 0.12 -2.66
N ARG A 60 22.63 0.06 -3.80
CA ARG A 60 22.60 1.12 -4.81
C ARG A 60 21.21 1.38 -5.38
N GLN A 61 20.36 0.36 -5.49
CA GLN A 61 18.98 0.54 -5.96
C GLN A 61 18.12 1.28 -4.92
N LEU A 62 18.30 0.98 -3.64
CA LEU A 62 17.60 1.69 -2.56
C LEU A 62 18.05 3.16 -2.47
N GLU A 63 19.35 3.43 -2.59
CA GLU A 63 19.88 4.79 -2.66
C GLU A 63 19.27 5.57 -3.84
N LYS A 64 19.15 4.93 -5.01
CA LYS A 64 18.49 5.54 -6.17
C LYS A 64 17.00 5.80 -5.94
N GLN A 65 16.29 4.90 -5.28
CA GLN A 65 14.88 5.11 -4.93
C GLN A 65 14.70 6.28 -3.96
N SER A 66 15.57 6.35 -2.94
CA SER A 66 15.60 7.49 -2.01
C SER A 66 15.85 8.81 -2.73
N GLU A 67 16.78 8.83 -3.70
CA GLU A 67 17.07 10.04 -4.46
C GLU A 67 15.88 10.47 -5.35
N ILE A 68 15.21 9.50 -5.98
CA ILE A 68 14.00 9.76 -6.78
C ILE A 68 12.90 10.38 -5.93
N GLU A 69 12.69 9.87 -4.71
CA GLU A 69 11.68 10.38 -3.78
C GLU A 69 11.99 11.82 -3.34
N ARG A 70 13.27 12.12 -3.07
CA ARG A 70 13.74 13.48 -2.78
C ARG A 70 13.45 14.43 -3.94
N LEU A 71 13.81 14.04 -5.16
CA LEU A 71 13.57 14.85 -6.37
C LEU A 71 12.08 15.09 -6.63
N ARG A 72 11.24 14.08 -6.39
CA ARG A 72 9.77 14.23 -6.51
C ARG A 72 9.21 15.24 -5.51
N SER A 73 9.69 15.19 -4.27
CA SER A 73 9.29 16.12 -3.22
C SER A 73 9.69 17.56 -3.58
N GLU A 74 10.91 17.74 -4.09
CA GLU A 74 11.41 19.06 -4.51
C GLU A 74 10.60 19.63 -5.70
N ILE A 75 10.28 18.80 -6.70
CA ILE A 75 9.41 19.21 -7.82
C ILE A 75 8.02 19.62 -7.31
N ALA A 76 7.44 18.84 -6.40
CA ALA A 76 6.13 19.14 -5.84
C ALA A 76 6.14 20.49 -5.09
N GLN A 77 7.16 20.73 -4.27
CA GLN A 77 7.34 22.01 -3.56
C GLN A 77 7.48 23.18 -4.53
N LYS A 78 8.37 23.06 -5.53
CA LYS A 78 8.60 24.11 -6.53
C LYS A 78 7.35 24.44 -7.33
N ASN A 79 6.58 23.42 -7.71
CA ASN A 79 5.33 23.62 -8.43
C ASN A 79 4.28 24.34 -7.57
N GLN A 80 4.24 24.04 -6.27
CA GLN A 80 3.36 24.75 -5.32
C GLN A 80 3.76 26.23 -5.19
N GLU A 81 5.05 26.50 -4.93
CA GLU A 81 5.58 27.87 -4.83
C GLU A 81 5.29 28.69 -6.10
N PHE A 82 5.46 28.07 -7.27
CA PHE A 82 5.16 28.70 -8.56
C PHE A 82 3.68 29.01 -8.73
N TYR A 83 2.80 28.09 -8.34
CA TYR A 83 1.36 28.29 -8.39
C TYR A 83 0.92 29.44 -7.48
N ASP A 84 1.40 29.48 -6.24
CA ASP A 84 1.06 30.52 -5.26
C ASP A 84 1.54 31.89 -5.74
N THR A 85 2.77 31.98 -6.27
CA THR A 85 3.32 33.22 -6.85
C THR A 85 2.50 33.69 -8.04
N LYS A 86 2.05 32.76 -8.90
CA LYS A 86 1.21 33.10 -10.06
C LYS A 86 -0.15 33.63 -9.61
N LEU A 87 -0.77 33.00 -8.62
CA LEU A 87 -2.03 33.43 -8.03
C LEU A 87 -1.94 34.84 -7.44
N GLU A 88 -0.88 35.13 -6.67
CA GLU A 88 -0.64 36.46 -6.10
C GLU A 88 -0.50 37.52 -7.19
N ASN A 89 0.27 37.23 -8.24
CA ASN A 89 0.41 38.13 -9.38
C ASN A 89 -0.92 38.37 -10.12
N ASP A 90 -1.74 37.33 -10.30
CA ASP A 90 -3.04 37.45 -10.96
C ASP A 90 -4.02 38.25 -10.10
N ILE A 91 -3.97 38.13 -8.77
CA ILE A 91 -4.77 38.97 -7.85
C ILE A 91 -4.33 40.44 -7.97
N LEU A 92 -3.03 40.71 -7.93
CA LEU A 92 -2.49 42.08 -8.02
C LEU A 92 -2.76 42.74 -9.38
N LYS A 93 -2.82 41.97 -10.46
CA LYS A 93 -3.16 42.49 -11.80
C LYS A 93 -4.64 42.80 -12.00
N ASN A 94 -5.51 42.19 -11.20
CA ASN A 94 -6.96 42.39 -11.24
C ASN A 94 -7.45 43.43 -10.21
N GLN A 95 -6.53 44.08 -9.49
CA GLN A 95 -6.76 45.33 -8.74
C GLN A 95 -6.52 46.54 -9.65
#